data_AF-A0A971RLF5-F1
#
_entry.id   AF-A0A971RLF5-F1
#
_cell.length_a   1.000
_cell.length_b   1.000
_cell.length_c   1.000
_cell.angle_alpha   90.00
_cell.angle_beta   90.00
_cell.angle_gamma   90.00
#
_symmetry.space_group_name_H-M   'P 1'
#
loop_
_entity.id
_entity.type
_entity.pdbx_description
1 polymer ?
#
loop_
_entity_poly.entity_id
_entity_poly.type
_entity_poly.pdbx_seq_one_letter_code
_entity_poly.pdbx_strand_id
1 'polypeptide(L)'
;MNGLDWAIIISLLIYVHRGFRSGLVQQLFGLGGSILALVLAFRYCSGLGTALTGWLNISENLGKILAFIVLVVGISSVMAYLGLRWQETAVSTPVFFIDGVAGAIFGGLKVLLVWVLILLLMASLPWDTLKKPLYESDLAEDVLKITPFFYFLQEEVLPAEVPRFFLTPEGVQIRRVRNEDLDGSTCIACGGRVRYQGKEKQGAFHFPRFQCTSCGRVSDGCLTFEGYHLFYRRCVYDRNTALTGINCQVWPEPVPVYPMLPCPVCGKSRPEGFGTFPGFSGFSELGEFSEYYGF
;
A
#
# COMPACT_ATOMS: atom_id res chain seq x y z
N MET A 1 -3.58 -27.91 -8.77
CA MET A 1 -2.53 -27.08 -9.38
C MET A 1 -3.07 -26.41 -10.63
N ASN A 2 -3.45 -25.15 -10.49
CA ASN A 2 -4.01 -24.32 -11.54
C ASN A 2 -2.94 -23.80 -12.51
N GLY A 3 -3.37 -23.19 -13.62
CA GLY A 3 -2.44 -22.56 -14.57
C GLY A 3 -1.57 -21.46 -13.93
N LEU A 4 -2.09 -20.79 -12.89
CA LEU A 4 -1.36 -19.79 -12.10
C LEU A 4 -0.20 -20.43 -11.31
N ASP A 5 -0.42 -21.61 -10.72
CA ASP A 5 0.60 -22.33 -9.94
C ASP A 5 1.79 -22.72 -10.83
N TRP A 6 1.51 -23.21 -12.03
CA TRP A 6 2.55 -23.53 -13.02
C TRP A 6 3.31 -22.28 -13.46
N ALA A 7 2.64 -21.13 -13.65
CA ALA A 7 3.30 -19.88 -13.99
C ALA A 7 4.25 -19.42 -12.86
N ILE A 8 3.83 -19.53 -11.60
CA ILE A 8 4.65 -19.19 -10.43
C ILE A 8 5.85 -20.14 -10.35
N ILE A 9 5.63 -21.45 -10.42
CA ILE A 9 6.71 -22.46 -10.32
C ILE A 9 7.73 -22.31 -11.45
N ILE A 10 7.27 -22.20 -12.70
CA ILE A 10 8.16 -22.10 -13.86
C ILE A 10 9.00 -20.83 -13.78
N SER A 11 8.37 -19.70 -13.46
CA SER A 11 9.11 -18.45 -13.30
C SER A 11 10.09 -18.52 -12.13
N LEU A 12 9.71 -19.06 -10.98
CA LEU A 12 10.61 -19.23 -9.84
C LEU A 12 11.81 -20.09 -10.21
N LEU A 13 11.60 -21.24 -10.87
CA LEU A 13 12.67 -22.13 -11.31
C LEU A 13 13.62 -21.45 -12.30
N ILE A 14 13.10 -20.72 -13.29
CA ILE A 14 13.91 -20.00 -14.28
C ILE A 14 14.81 -18.97 -13.57
N TYR A 15 14.28 -18.22 -12.61
CA TYR A 15 15.03 -17.16 -11.94
C TYR A 15 15.97 -17.69 -10.85
N VAL A 16 15.63 -18.78 -10.17
CA VAL A 16 16.56 -19.51 -9.29
C VAL A 16 17.73 -20.05 -10.11
N HIS A 17 17.46 -20.68 -11.25
CA HIS A 17 18.51 -21.20 -12.13
C HIS A 17 19.38 -20.08 -12.72
N ARG A 18 18.76 -19.00 -13.21
CA ARG A 18 19.47 -17.83 -13.70
C ARG A 18 20.27 -17.14 -12.59
N GLY A 19 19.74 -17.11 -11.38
CA GLY A 19 20.40 -16.56 -10.20
C GLY A 19 21.63 -17.37 -9.80
N PHE A 20 21.53 -18.71 -9.86
CA PHE A 20 22.65 -19.60 -9.64
C PHE A 20 23.78 -19.38 -10.67
N ARG A 21 23.42 -19.20 -11.95
CA ARG A 21 24.39 -18.94 -13.03
C ARG A 21 25.07 -17.57 -12.92
N SER A 22 24.33 -16.56 -12.47
CA SER A 22 24.85 -15.20 -12.34
C SER A 22 25.69 -15.01 -11.07
N GLY A 23 25.44 -15.79 -10.00
CA GLY A 23 26.07 -15.58 -8.69
C GLY A 23 25.46 -14.39 -7.93
N LEU A 24 25.75 -14.28 -6.63
CA LEU A 24 25.27 -13.19 -5.77
C LEU A 24 26.01 -11.89 -6.08
N VAL A 25 27.32 -11.95 -6.33
CA VAL A 25 28.13 -10.77 -6.65
C VAL A 25 27.60 -10.05 -7.90
N GLN A 26 27.33 -10.77 -8.99
CA GLN A 26 26.80 -10.15 -10.20
C GLN A 26 25.40 -9.54 -9.99
N GLN A 27 24.57 -10.17 -9.15
CA GLN A 27 23.25 -9.63 -8.80
C GLN A 27 23.35 -8.34 -8.00
N LEU A 28 24.31 -8.25 -7.06
CA LEU A 28 24.59 -7.02 -6.32
C LEU A 28 25.12 -5.91 -7.22
N PHE A 29 26.05 -6.21 -8.13
CA PHE A 29 26.53 -5.23 -9.11
C PHE A 29 25.42 -4.78 -10.07
N GLY A 30 24.51 -5.67 -10.46
CA GLY A 30 23.34 -5.32 -11.26
C GLY A 30 22.38 -4.40 -10.52
N LEU A 31 22.06 -4.70 -9.26
CA LEU A 31 21.19 -3.87 -8.42
C LEU A 31 21.83 -2.52 -8.09
N GLY A 32 23.04 -2.54 -7.55
CA GLY A 32 23.81 -1.34 -7.23
C GLY A 32 24.07 -0.49 -8.46
N GLY A 33 24.40 -1.11 -9.59
CA GLY A 33 24.58 -0.44 -10.86
C GLY A 33 23.31 0.22 -11.38
N SER A 34 22.15 -0.43 -11.23
CA SER A 34 20.86 0.16 -11.61
C SER A 34 20.48 1.35 -10.73
N ILE A 35 20.68 1.24 -9.42
CA ILE A 35 20.43 2.34 -8.46
C ILE A 35 21.35 3.53 -8.78
N LEU A 36 22.64 3.26 -8.97
CA LEU A 36 23.62 4.29 -9.30
C LEU A 36 23.31 4.93 -10.66
N ALA A 37 22.94 4.13 -11.66
CA ALA A 37 22.53 4.60 -12.98
C ALA A 37 21.35 5.57 -12.87
N LEU A 38 20.35 5.26 -12.05
CA LEU A 38 19.19 6.11 -11.84
C LEU A 38 19.56 7.43 -11.15
N VAL A 39 20.35 7.38 -10.07
CA VAL A 39 20.80 8.57 -9.33
C VAL A 39 21.62 9.49 -10.23
N LEU A 40 22.57 8.93 -10.98
CA LEU A 40 23.40 9.69 -11.91
C LEU A 40 22.59 10.22 -13.10
N ALA A 41 21.63 9.45 -13.61
CA ALA A 41 20.76 9.89 -14.69
C ALA A 41 19.96 11.14 -14.27
N PHE A 42 19.35 11.15 -13.09
CA PHE A 42 18.66 12.34 -12.60
C PHE A 42 19.56 13.56 -12.46
N ARG A 43 20.82 13.36 -12.04
CA ARG A 43 21.78 14.45 -11.84
C ARG A 43 22.35 15.00 -13.15
N TYR A 44 22.63 14.15 -14.13
CA TYR A 44 23.37 14.51 -15.35
C TYR A 44 22.51 14.60 -16.63
N CYS A 45 21.22 14.23 -16.56
CA CYS A 45 20.31 14.27 -17.72
C CYS A 45 20.13 15.68 -18.32
N SER A 46 20.11 16.74 -17.49
CA SER A 46 19.98 18.11 -17.99
C SER A 46 21.22 18.56 -18.78
N GLY A 47 22.42 18.33 -18.25
CA GLY A 47 23.67 18.68 -18.92
C GLY A 47 23.88 17.90 -20.21
N LEU A 48 23.73 16.58 -20.17
CA LEU A 48 23.90 15.74 -21.36
C LEU A 48 22.77 15.94 -22.38
N GLY A 49 21.56 16.26 -21.94
CA GLY A 49 20.44 16.60 -22.83
C GLY A 49 20.76 17.79 -23.72
N THR A 50 21.33 18.87 -23.17
CA THR A 50 21.71 20.06 -23.95
C THR A 50 22.85 19.81 -24.95
N ALA A 51 23.80 18.95 -24.60
CA ALA A 51 24.88 18.54 -25.51
C ALA A 51 24.32 17.70 -26.67
N LEU A 52 23.40 16.76 -26.39
CA LEU A 52 22.75 15.93 -27.40
C LEU A 52 21.84 16.73 -28.32
N THR A 53 21.11 17.73 -27.81
CA THR A 53 20.27 18.60 -28.66
C THR A 53 21.10 19.38 -29.66
N GLY A 54 22.30 19.83 -29.26
CA GLY A 54 23.23 20.53 -30.16
C GLY A 54 23.81 19.63 -31.24
N TRP A 55 24.05 18.35 -30.95
CA TRP A 55 24.60 17.40 -31.92
C TRP A 55 23.56 16.82 -32.87
N LEU A 56 22.36 16.51 -32.37
CA LEU A 56 21.31 15.82 -33.13
C LEU A 56 20.26 16.78 -33.71
N ASN A 57 20.29 18.07 -33.33
CA ASN A 57 19.34 19.10 -33.76
C ASN A 57 17.87 18.73 -33.45
N ILE A 58 17.65 18.13 -32.28
CA ILE A 58 16.37 17.63 -31.79
C ILE A 58 15.77 18.60 -30.76
N SER A 59 14.45 18.56 -30.56
CA SER A 59 13.75 19.32 -29.51
C SER A 59 14.29 19.03 -28.10
N GLU A 60 14.28 20.04 -27.24
CA GLU A 60 14.89 19.97 -25.90
C GLU A 60 14.30 18.87 -25.01
N ASN A 61 12.99 18.65 -25.12
CA ASN A 61 12.30 17.59 -24.37
C ASN A 61 12.75 16.19 -24.82
N LEU A 62 12.88 15.97 -26.13
CA LEU A 62 13.29 14.66 -26.65
C LEU A 62 14.78 14.40 -26.38
N GLY A 63 15.62 15.44 -26.39
CA GLY A 63 17.03 15.36 -26.00
C GLY A 63 17.24 14.95 -24.53
N LYS A 64 16.44 15.49 -23.60
CA LYS A 64 16.47 15.07 -22.18
C LYS A 64 16.05 13.62 -21.99
N ILE A 65 14.98 13.18 -22.66
CA ILE A 65 14.54 11.77 -22.61
C ILE A 65 15.64 10.83 -23.14
N LEU A 66 16.24 11.17 -24.28
CA LEU A 66 17.34 10.40 -24.86
C LEU A 66 18.57 10.36 -23.94
N ALA A 67 18.96 11.49 -23.35
CA ALA A 67 20.07 11.56 -22.41
C ALA A 67 19.84 10.68 -21.17
N PHE A 68 18.61 10.66 -20.65
CA PHE A 68 18.24 9.78 -19.55
C PHE A 68 18.39 8.29 -19.94
N ILE A 69 17.87 7.90 -21.10
CA ILE A 69 17.97 6.50 -21.59
C ILE A 69 19.43 6.11 -21.77
N VAL A 70 20.24 6.95 -22.44
CA VAL A 70 21.66 6.68 -22.68
C VAL A 70 22.43 6.57 -21.38
N LEU A 71 22.18 7.43 -20.39
CA LEU A 71 22.82 7.35 -19.07
C LEU A 71 22.46 6.07 -18.33
N VAL A 72 21.16 5.75 -18.26
CA VAL A 72 20.70 4.55 -17.54
C VAL A 72 21.27 3.30 -18.20
N VAL A 73 21.16 3.18 -19.52
CA VAL A 73 21.65 2.02 -20.28
C VAL A 73 23.17 1.94 -20.23
N GLY A 74 23.86 3.06 -20.43
CA GLY A 74 25.32 3.12 -20.42
C GLY A 74 25.91 2.71 -19.08
N ILE A 75 25.45 3.32 -17.98
CA ILE A 75 25.96 3.02 -16.63
C ILE A 75 25.61 1.59 -16.23
N SER A 76 24.37 1.14 -16.47
CA SER A 76 23.95 -0.23 -16.15
C SER A 76 24.76 -1.27 -16.94
N SER A 77 25.07 -0.99 -18.20
CA SER A 77 25.88 -1.87 -19.05
C SER A 77 27.33 -1.96 -18.56
N VAL A 78 27.95 -0.84 -18.20
CA VAL A 78 29.30 -0.81 -17.63
C VAL A 78 29.36 -1.59 -16.32
N MET A 79 28.39 -1.39 -15.43
CA MET A 79 28.32 -2.11 -14.15
C MET A 79 28.09 -3.62 -14.34
N ALA A 80 27.23 -4.01 -15.28
CA ALA A 80 27.03 -5.41 -15.62
C ALA A 80 28.31 -6.04 -16.19
N TYR A 81 29.04 -5.31 -17.04
CA TYR A 81 30.31 -5.75 -17.60
C TYR A 81 31.39 -5.95 -16.53
N LEU A 82 31.49 -5.02 -15.57
CA LEU A 82 32.39 -5.15 -14.42
C LEU A 82 32.04 -6.37 -13.56
N GLY A 83 30.75 -6.63 -13.34
CA GLY A 83 30.28 -7.81 -12.63
C GLY A 83 30.67 -9.12 -13.31
N LEU A 84 30.55 -9.19 -14.64
CA LEU A 84 30.98 -10.36 -15.44
C LEU A 84 32.49 -10.59 -15.35
N ARG A 85 33.29 -9.52 -15.51
CA ARG A 85 34.76 -9.58 -15.41
C ARG A 85 35.24 -10.05 -14.03
N TRP A 86 34.57 -9.61 -12.97
CA TRP A 86 34.88 -10.04 -11.61
C TRP A 86 34.65 -11.54 -11.41
N GLN A 87 33.58 -12.07 -12.01
CA GLN A 87 33.23 -13.48 -11.93
C GLN A 87 34.29 -14.38 -12.59
N GLU A 88 34.91 -13.94 -13.69
CA GLU A 88 36.00 -14.66 -14.36
C GLU A 88 37.27 -14.77 -13.50
N THR A 89 37.56 -13.75 -12.68
CA THR A 89 38.74 -13.76 -11.79
C THR A 89 38.55 -14.56 -10.50
N ALA A 90 37.30 -14.83 -10.11
CA ALA A 90 36.97 -15.53 -8.85
C ALA A 90 36.86 -17.06 -8.98
N VAL A 91 37.11 -17.61 -10.18
CA VAL A 91 36.87 -19.03 -10.53
C VAL A 91 37.78 -20.02 -9.77
N SER A 92 38.89 -19.57 -9.16
CA SER A 92 39.88 -20.43 -8.52
C SER A 92 39.64 -20.71 -7.03
N THR A 93 38.45 -20.44 -6.48
CA THR A 93 38.16 -20.65 -5.05
C THR A 93 36.83 -21.39 -4.84
N PRO A 94 36.69 -22.29 -3.84
CA PRO A 94 35.41 -22.95 -3.48
C PRO A 94 34.25 -21.98 -3.14
N VAL A 95 34.54 -20.68 -3.05
CA VAL A 95 33.57 -19.58 -2.91
C VAL A 95 32.57 -19.52 -4.09
N PHE A 96 32.90 -20.07 -5.26
CA PHE A 96 31.99 -20.09 -6.42
C PHE A 96 30.66 -20.82 -6.14
N PHE A 97 30.69 -21.94 -5.40
CA PHE A 97 29.47 -22.67 -5.06
C PHE A 97 28.59 -21.89 -4.08
N ILE A 98 29.21 -21.22 -3.10
CA ILE A 98 28.52 -20.39 -2.11
C ILE A 98 27.91 -19.15 -2.80
N ASP A 99 28.66 -18.50 -3.70
CA ASP A 99 28.18 -17.35 -4.48
C ASP A 99 27.02 -17.73 -5.41
N GLY A 100 27.10 -18.90 -6.07
CA GLY A 100 26.03 -19.46 -6.88
C GLY A 100 24.77 -19.74 -6.06
N VAL A 101 24.88 -20.44 -4.92
CA VAL A 101 23.74 -20.74 -4.04
C VAL A 101 23.12 -19.46 -3.49
N ALA A 102 23.93 -18.51 -3.03
CA ALA A 102 23.43 -17.24 -2.53
C ALA A 102 22.76 -16.42 -3.65
N GLY A 103 23.29 -16.49 -4.88
CA GLY A 103 22.65 -15.91 -6.06
C GLY A 103 21.32 -16.58 -6.40
N ALA A 104 21.20 -17.90 -6.24
CA ALA A 104 19.96 -18.63 -6.45
C ALA A 104 18.88 -18.21 -5.45
N ILE A 105 19.25 -18.07 -4.18
CA ILE A 105 18.37 -17.59 -3.10
C ILE A 105 17.90 -16.15 -3.40
N PHE A 106 18.83 -15.26 -3.75
CA PHE A 106 18.50 -13.87 -4.01
C PHE A 106 17.60 -13.71 -5.27
N GLY A 107 17.88 -14.47 -6.32
CA GLY A 107 17.07 -14.50 -7.54
C GLY A 107 15.65 -15.05 -7.29
N GLY A 108 15.54 -16.12 -6.51
CA GLY A 108 14.26 -16.69 -6.07
C GLY A 108 13.45 -15.72 -5.22
N LEU A 109 14.08 -15.12 -4.20
CA LEU A 109 13.44 -14.15 -3.31
C LEU A 109 12.92 -12.93 -4.07
N LYS A 110 13.69 -12.41 -5.03
CA LYS A 110 13.29 -11.30 -5.88
C LYS A 110 12.01 -11.60 -6.67
N VAL A 111 11.92 -12.78 -7.28
CA VAL A 111 10.74 -13.16 -8.07
C VAL A 111 9.56 -13.52 -7.19
N LEU A 112 9.80 -14.15 -6.05
CA LEU A 112 8.77 -14.38 -5.04
C LEU A 112 8.13 -13.06 -4.61
N LEU A 113 8.93 -12.02 -4.32
CA LEU A 113 8.44 -10.70 -3.95
C LEU A 113 7.61 -10.07 -5.08
N VAL A 114 8.06 -10.19 -6.34
CA VAL A 114 7.29 -9.72 -7.50
C VAL A 114 5.94 -10.44 -7.61
N TRP A 115 5.90 -11.76 -7.39
CA TRP A 115 4.63 -12.51 -7.39
C TRP A 115 3.72 -12.12 -6.23
N VAL A 116 4.23 -11.93 -5.02
CA VAL A 116 3.46 -11.40 -3.88
C VAL A 116 2.78 -10.08 -4.27
N LEU A 117 3.53 -9.16 -4.88
CA LEU A 117 3.00 -7.87 -5.34
C LEU A 117 1.93 -8.05 -6.43
N ILE A 118 2.15 -8.92 -7.41
CA ILE A 118 1.17 -9.20 -8.48
C ILE A 118 -0.10 -9.80 -7.91
N LEU A 119 0.00 -10.80 -7.02
CA LEU A 119 -1.15 -11.45 -6.39
C LEU A 119 -1.94 -10.45 -5.53
N LEU A 120 -1.26 -9.56 -4.80
CA LEU A 120 -1.89 -8.47 -4.07
C LEU A 120 -2.65 -7.50 -4.99
N LEU A 121 -2.04 -7.10 -6.11
CA LEU A 121 -2.70 -6.24 -7.09
C LEU A 121 -3.93 -6.93 -7.68
N MET A 122 -3.83 -8.22 -7.99
CA MET A 122 -4.96 -9.03 -8.47
C MET A 122 -6.08 -9.14 -7.44
N ALA A 123 -5.75 -9.37 -6.16
CA ALA A 123 -6.73 -9.41 -5.07
C ALA A 123 -7.45 -8.07 -4.87
N SER A 124 -6.74 -6.96 -5.11
CA SER A 124 -7.28 -5.61 -5.00
C SER A 124 -8.15 -5.18 -6.17
N LEU A 125 -8.11 -5.86 -7.32
CA LEU A 125 -8.88 -5.49 -8.50
C LEU A 125 -10.32 -6.02 -8.41
N PRO A 126 -11.34 -5.19 -8.68
CA PRO A 126 -12.76 -5.58 -8.56
C PRO A 126 -13.26 -6.51 -9.68
N TRP A 127 -12.37 -7.05 -10.52
CA TRP A 127 -12.74 -7.95 -11.61
C TRP A 127 -12.89 -9.39 -11.11
N ASP A 128 -14.14 -9.89 -11.09
CA ASP A 128 -14.47 -11.26 -10.66
C ASP A 128 -13.78 -12.36 -11.50
N THR A 129 -13.31 -12.03 -12.70
CA THR A 129 -12.54 -12.93 -13.58
C THR A 129 -11.12 -13.21 -13.07
N LEU A 130 -10.52 -12.29 -12.31
CA LEU A 130 -9.16 -12.42 -11.78
C LEU A 130 -9.11 -13.08 -10.39
N LYS A 131 -10.26 -13.17 -9.71
CA LYS A 131 -10.38 -13.79 -8.38
C LYS A 131 -10.54 -15.31 -8.45
N LYS A 132 -11.19 -15.85 -9.48
CA LYS A 132 -11.38 -17.31 -9.65
C LYS A 132 -10.07 -18.10 -9.65
N PRO A 133 -9.03 -17.70 -10.41
CA PRO A 133 -7.75 -18.40 -10.37
C PRO A 133 -7.00 -18.25 -9.04
N LEU A 134 -7.31 -17.20 -8.27
CA LEU A 134 -6.65 -16.89 -7.00
C LEU A 134 -7.15 -17.79 -5.86
N TYR A 135 -8.44 -18.10 -5.82
CA TYR A 135 -9.05 -18.96 -4.79
C TYR A 135 -8.87 -20.47 -5.06
N GLU A 136 -8.59 -20.85 -6.30
CA GLU A 136 -8.35 -22.24 -6.68
C GLU A 136 -6.86 -22.63 -6.63
N SER A 137 -5.97 -21.70 -6.27
CA SER A 137 -4.51 -21.89 -6.27
C SER A 137 -3.96 -22.04 -4.85
N ASP A 138 -3.56 -23.25 -4.49
CA ASP A 138 -2.96 -23.56 -3.18
C ASP A 138 -1.68 -22.74 -2.92
N LEU A 139 -0.84 -22.55 -3.96
CA LEU A 139 0.39 -21.77 -3.84
C LEU A 139 0.14 -20.27 -3.68
N ALA A 140 -0.95 -19.75 -4.27
CA ALA A 140 -1.29 -18.34 -4.10
C ALA A 140 -1.71 -18.07 -2.65
N GLU A 141 -2.48 -18.98 -2.04
CA GLU A 141 -2.86 -18.88 -0.63
C GLU A 141 -1.64 -18.91 0.31
N ASP A 142 -0.70 -19.85 0.09
CA ASP A 142 0.50 -19.96 0.92
C ASP A 142 1.46 -18.78 0.76
N VAL A 143 1.61 -18.25 -0.47
CA VAL A 143 2.36 -17.02 -0.72
C VAL A 143 1.67 -15.83 -0.04
N LEU A 144 0.33 -15.78 -0.05
CA LEU A 144 -0.44 -14.75 0.64
C LEU A 144 -0.30 -14.80 2.17
N LYS A 145 -0.07 -15.98 2.78
CA LYS A 145 0.23 -16.11 4.22
C LYS A 145 1.56 -15.48 4.63
N ILE A 146 2.52 -15.35 3.71
CA ILE A 146 3.83 -14.71 3.96
C ILE A 146 3.74 -13.18 3.84
N THR A 147 2.69 -12.66 3.19
CA THR A 147 2.44 -11.22 3.01
C THR A 147 2.53 -10.37 4.29
N PRO A 148 1.93 -10.74 5.45
CA PRO A 148 2.06 -9.94 6.68
C PRO A 148 3.51 -9.74 7.13
N PHE A 149 4.40 -10.70 6.87
CA PHE A 149 5.82 -10.56 7.17
C PHE A 149 6.51 -9.54 6.25
N PHE A 150 6.16 -9.54 4.95
CA PHE A 150 6.65 -8.52 4.03
C PHE A 150 6.12 -7.13 4.38
N TYR A 151 4.87 -6.99 4.83
CA TYR A 151 4.34 -5.72 5.33
C TYR A 151 5.10 -5.22 6.56
N PHE A 152 5.48 -6.10 7.48
CA PHE A 152 6.30 -5.76 8.64
C PHE A 152 7.69 -5.25 8.23
N LEU A 153 8.38 -5.97 7.34
CA LEU A 153 9.70 -5.57 6.82
C LEU A 153 9.62 -4.25 6.04
N GLN A 154 8.52 -4.05 5.32
CA GLN A 154 8.23 -2.84 4.58
C GLN A 154 8.04 -1.66 5.54
N GLU A 155 7.25 -1.80 6.61
CA GLU A 155 7.01 -0.72 7.58
C GLU A 155 8.24 -0.34 8.41
N GLU A 156 9.13 -1.29 8.69
CA GLU A 156 10.34 -1.02 9.48
C GLU A 156 11.46 -0.37 8.65
N VAL A 157 11.48 -0.64 7.34
CA VAL A 157 12.47 -0.07 6.40
C VAL A 157 11.95 1.21 5.70
N LEU A 158 10.63 1.41 5.60
CA LEU A 158 10.07 2.59 4.92
C LEU A 158 9.69 3.72 5.90
N PRO A 159 10.27 4.91 5.76
CA PRO A 159 9.98 6.07 6.61
C PRO A 159 8.54 6.55 6.47
N ALA A 160 8.02 7.22 7.51
CA ALA A 160 6.66 7.74 7.58
C ALA A 160 6.27 8.71 6.44
N GLU A 161 7.21 9.18 5.63
CA GLU A 161 6.98 10.03 4.44
C GLU A 161 6.45 9.30 3.19
N VAL A 162 6.47 7.96 3.13
CA VAL A 162 5.88 7.27 1.97
C VAL A 162 4.35 7.36 2.01
N PRO A 163 3.73 7.76 0.89
CA PRO A 163 2.28 7.86 0.81
C PRO A 163 1.66 6.47 0.99
N ARG A 164 0.81 6.32 2.00
CA ARG A 164 0.07 5.09 2.23
C ARG A 164 -0.91 4.87 1.07
N PHE A 165 -0.89 3.66 0.51
CA PHE A 165 -1.90 3.24 -0.45
C PHE A 165 -3.19 2.98 0.33
N PHE A 166 -4.15 3.91 0.24
CA PHE A 166 -5.49 3.66 0.78
C PHE A 166 -6.23 2.74 -0.20
N LEU A 167 -6.54 1.52 0.26
CA LEU A 167 -7.38 0.58 -0.48
C LEU A 167 -8.84 0.99 -0.29
N THR A 168 -9.31 1.88 -1.17
CA THR A 168 -10.74 2.21 -1.29
C THR A 168 -11.42 1.31 -2.32
N PRO A 169 -12.71 0.98 -2.15
CA PRO A 169 -13.47 0.19 -3.13
C PRO A 169 -13.53 0.84 -4.52
N GLU A 170 -13.20 2.13 -4.66
CA GLU A 170 -13.09 2.82 -5.95
C GLU A 170 -11.67 2.87 -6.59
N GLY A 171 -10.67 2.17 -6.01
CA GLY A 171 -9.32 2.02 -6.60
C GLY A 171 -8.15 2.50 -5.73
N VAL A 172 -6.93 2.31 -6.24
CA VAL A 172 -5.66 2.66 -5.54
C VAL A 172 -5.39 4.15 -5.67
N GLN A 173 -5.31 4.86 -4.54
CA GLN A 173 -5.00 6.28 -4.54
C GLN A 173 -3.85 6.64 -3.60
N ILE A 174 -2.92 7.44 -4.12
CA ILE A 174 -1.76 7.96 -3.40
C ILE A 174 -2.14 9.34 -2.85
N ARG A 175 -2.42 9.44 -1.55
CA ARG A 175 -2.63 10.72 -0.85
C ARG A 175 -1.74 10.81 0.37
N ARG A 176 -1.11 11.98 0.57
CA ARG A 176 -0.38 12.30 1.79
C ARG A 176 -1.37 12.91 2.78
N VAL A 177 -1.89 12.09 3.68
CA VAL A 177 -2.76 12.53 4.78
C VAL A 177 -1.91 12.76 6.01
N ARG A 178 -1.92 13.97 6.58
CA ARG A 178 -1.37 14.23 7.92
C ARG A 178 -2.51 14.07 8.91
N ASN A 179 -2.31 13.25 9.94
CA ASN A 179 -3.39 12.95 10.89
C ASN A 179 -3.76 14.19 11.72
N GLU A 180 -2.82 15.11 11.88
CA GLU A 180 -3.00 16.39 12.55
C GLU A 180 -4.02 17.29 11.81
N ASP A 181 -4.18 17.12 10.50
CA ASP A 181 -5.17 17.89 9.71
C ASP A 181 -6.62 17.46 10.03
N LEU A 182 -6.82 16.30 10.66
CA LEU A 182 -8.13 15.81 11.11
C LEU A 182 -8.43 16.14 12.58
N ASP A 183 -7.51 16.81 13.28
CA ASP A 183 -7.75 17.27 14.65
C ASP A 183 -8.84 18.36 14.66
N GLY A 184 -9.84 18.22 15.53
CA GLY A 184 -11.01 19.10 15.56
C GLY A 184 -12.11 18.77 14.55
N SER A 185 -12.00 17.67 13.81
CA SER A 185 -13.07 17.18 12.94
C SER A 185 -14.36 16.84 13.69
N THR A 186 -15.46 16.79 12.96
CA THR A 186 -16.82 16.68 13.49
C THR A 186 -17.25 15.22 13.58
N CYS A 187 -17.53 14.73 14.78
CA CYS A 187 -17.97 13.35 15.01
C CYS A 187 -19.33 13.09 14.33
N ILE A 188 -19.41 12.02 13.54
CA ILE A 188 -20.62 11.61 12.82
C ILE A 188 -21.75 11.25 13.79
N ALA A 189 -21.39 10.62 14.91
CA ALA A 189 -22.34 10.15 15.88
C ALA A 189 -23.01 11.31 16.63
N CYS A 190 -22.23 12.18 17.28
CA CYS A 190 -22.78 13.18 18.20
C CYS A 190 -22.62 14.65 17.75
N GLY A 191 -21.88 14.91 16.67
CA GLY A 191 -21.52 16.27 16.25
C GLY A 191 -20.41 16.94 17.07
N GLY A 192 -19.91 16.30 18.12
CA GLY A 192 -18.82 16.81 18.94
C GLY A 192 -17.48 16.87 18.20
N ARG A 193 -16.55 17.67 18.71
CA ARG A 193 -15.18 17.78 18.17
C ARG A 193 -14.34 16.56 18.56
N VAL A 194 -13.56 16.06 17.63
CA VAL A 194 -12.67 14.92 17.83
C VAL A 194 -11.23 15.40 18.01
N ARG A 195 -10.50 14.78 18.94
CA ARG A 195 -9.09 15.10 19.22
C ARG A 195 -8.16 13.98 18.77
N TYR A 196 -7.06 14.33 18.11
CA TYR A 196 -5.99 13.40 17.77
C TYR A 196 -5.13 13.08 19.00
N GLN A 197 -4.95 11.79 19.33
CA GLN A 197 -4.15 11.32 20.47
C GLN A 197 -2.80 10.72 20.07
N GLY A 198 -2.42 10.82 18.80
CA GLY A 198 -1.21 10.20 18.27
C GLY A 198 -1.48 8.83 17.67
N LYS A 199 -0.43 8.02 17.51
CA LYS A 199 -0.52 6.66 16.99
C LYS A 199 -0.46 5.65 18.14
N GLU A 200 -1.37 4.69 18.11
CA GLU A 200 -1.43 3.61 19.09
C GLU A 200 -1.30 2.25 18.38
N LYS A 201 -0.76 1.28 19.11
CA LYS A 201 -0.50 -0.05 18.59
C LYS A 201 -1.79 -0.88 18.65
N GLN A 202 -2.25 -1.34 17.49
CA GLN A 202 -3.37 -2.28 17.35
C GLN A 202 -2.83 -3.55 16.67
N GLY A 203 -2.65 -4.62 17.46
CA GLY A 203 -2.01 -5.85 16.96
C GLY A 203 -0.54 -5.62 16.60
N ALA A 204 -0.19 -5.86 15.33
CA ALA A 204 1.17 -5.69 14.81
C ALA A 204 1.49 -4.27 14.30
N PHE A 205 0.47 -3.42 14.11
CA PHE A 205 0.58 -2.16 13.37
C PHE A 205 0.24 -0.95 14.25
N HIS A 206 0.70 0.25 13.85
CA HIS A 206 0.41 1.51 14.55
C HIS A 206 -0.59 2.37 13.75
N PHE A 207 -1.75 2.63 14.36
CA PHE A 207 -2.82 3.40 13.72
C PHE A 207 -3.07 4.71 14.47
N PRO A 208 -3.50 5.78 13.78
CA PRO A 208 -3.92 6.99 14.46
C PRO A 208 -5.12 6.71 15.38
N ARG A 209 -5.10 7.30 16.57
CA ARG A 209 -6.21 7.26 17.51
C ARG A 209 -6.83 8.64 17.63
N PHE A 210 -8.10 8.72 17.31
CA PHE A 210 -8.92 9.90 17.46
C PHE A 210 -10.02 9.63 18.47
N GLN A 211 -10.18 10.51 19.46
CA GLN A 211 -11.22 10.38 20.48
C GLN A 211 -12.17 11.57 20.45
N CYS A 212 -13.48 11.29 20.42
CA CYS A 212 -14.49 12.34 20.52
C CYS A 212 -14.55 12.90 21.94
N THR A 213 -14.45 14.24 22.06
CA THR A 213 -14.51 14.93 23.36
C THR A 213 -15.91 14.92 23.99
N SER A 214 -16.96 14.70 23.20
CA SER A 214 -18.35 14.73 23.68
C SER A 214 -18.92 13.35 23.99
N CYS A 215 -18.72 12.36 23.11
CA CYS A 215 -19.27 11.01 23.30
C CYS A 215 -18.24 9.93 23.65
N GLY A 216 -16.95 10.29 23.75
CA GLY A 216 -15.88 9.37 24.14
C GLY A 216 -15.47 8.33 23.08
N ARG A 217 -16.23 8.18 21.99
CA ARG A 217 -15.96 7.23 20.91
C ARG A 217 -14.56 7.39 20.33
N VAL A 218 -13.98 6.25 19.95
CA VAL A 218 -12.63 6.15 19.40
C VAL A 218 -12.70 5.71 17.94
N SER A 219 -11.85 6.29 17.09
CA SER A 219 -11.74 5.91 15.68
C SER A 219 -10.35 6.22 15.13
N ASP A 220 -10.07 5.81 13.90
CA ASP A 220 -8.88 6.20 13.12
C ASP A 220 -9.15 7.46 12.27
N GLY A 221 -10.26 8.16 12.54
CA GLY A 221 -10.74 9.33 11.81
C GLY A 221 -11.93 9.03 10.90
N CYS A 222 -12.20 7.75 10.60
CA CYS A 222 -13.35 7.28 9.81
C CYS A 222 -14.73 7.72 10.37
N LEU A 223 -14.87 7.91 11.69
CA LEU A 223 -16.12 8.30 12.35
C LEU A 223 -16.32 9.82 12.39
N THR A 224 -15.64 10.56 11.52
CA THR A 224 -15.74 12.02 11.40
C THR A 224 -16.21 12.40 10.01
N PHE A 225 -16.99 13.48 9.88
CA PHE A 225 -17.53 13.87 8.56
C PHE A 225 -16.42 14.21 7.57
N GLU A 226 -15.42 14.96 8.03
CA GLU A 226 -14.25 15.38 7.28
C GLU A 226 -13.36 14.19 6.92
N GLY A 227 -13.07 13.32 7.90
CA GLY A 227 -12.32 12.07 7.67
C GLY A 227 -13.04 11.13 6.71
N TYR A 228 -14.35 10.96 6.84
CA TYR A 228 -15.12 10.09 5.95
C TYR A 228 -15.08 10.57 4.49
N HIS A 229 -15.18 11.89 4.25
CA HIS A 229 -14.99 12.45 2.91
C HIS A 229 -13.55 12.29 2.41
N LEU A 230 -12.57 12.42 3.31
CA LEU A 230 -11.15 12.29 2.96
C LEU A 230 -10.80 10.85 2.55
N PHE A 231 -11.25 9.88 3.34
CA PHE A 231 -10.93 8.46 3.17
C PHE A 231 -11.78 7.81 2.08
N TYR A 232 -13.10 8.04 2.05
CA TYR A 232 -14.03 7.33 1.16
C TYR A 232 -14.53 8.16 -0.03
N ARG A 233 -14.12 9.45 -0.14
CA ARG A 233 -14.52 10.38 -1.23
C ARG A 233 -16.02 10.50 -1.49
N ARG A 234 -16.82 10.17 -0.49
CA ARG A 234 -18.27 10.15 -0.60
C ARG A 234 -18.87 10.68 0.69
N CYS A 235 -20.12 11.08 0.62
CA CYS A 235 -20.82 11.55 1.80
C CYS A 235 -21.36 10.35 2.58
N VAL A 236 -21.42 10.50 3.90
CA VAL A 236 -22.10 9.55 4.78
C VAL A 236 -23.57 9.34 4.35
N TYR A 237 -24.19 10.37 3.77
CA TYR A 237 -25.57 10.32 3.30
C TYR A 237 -25.77 9.70 1.91
N ASP A 238 -24.72 9.22 1.25
CA ASP A 238 -24.91 8.50 -0.02
C ASP A 238 -25.63 7.16 0.23
N ARG A 239 -26.51 6.77 -0.71
CA ARG A 239 -27.58 5.76 -0.53
C ARG A 239 -27.13 4.45 0.11
N ASN A 240 -25.90 4.00 -0.15
CA ASN A 240 -25.39 2.72 0.35
C ASN A 240 -24.86 2.80 1.80
N THR A 241 -24.39 3.96 2.27
CA THR A 241 -23.73 4.09 3.58
C THR A 241 -24.73 4.35 4.71
N ALA A 242 -25.69 5.24 4.47
CA ALA A 242 -26.63 5.67 5.50
C ALA A 242 -27.49 4.51 6.05
N LEU A 243 -27.82 3.53 5.20
CA LEU A 243 -28.65 2.36 5.52
C LEU A 243 -27.94 1.35 6.43
N THR A 244 -26.68 1.02 6.15
CA THR A 244 -25.96 -0.03 6.88
C THR A 244 -25.28 0.49 8.15
N GLY A 245 -25.21 1.81 8.32
CA GLY A 245 -24.39 2.43 9.37
C GLY A 245 -22.91 2.37 9.03
N ILE A 246 -22.11 3.13 9.78
CA ILE A 246 -20.66 3.19 9.60
C ILE A 246 -19.99 2.48 10.77
N ASN A 247 -19.05 1.59 10.44
CA ASN A 247 -18.14 1.04 11.41
C ASN A 247 -16.73 1.00 10.83
N CYS A 248 -15.74 1.13 11.70
CA CYS A 248 -14.35 1.24 11.32
C CYS A 248 -13.64 -0.08 11.55
N GLN A 249 -12.73 -0.43 10.65
CA GLN A 249 -12.07 -1.72 10.71
C GLN A 249 -10.99 -1.78 11.81
N VAL A 250 -10.29 -0.66 12.05
CA VAL A 250 -9.18 -0.60 13.01
C VAL A 250 -9.70 -0.51 14.45
N TRP A 251 -10.66 0.39 14.68
CA TRP A 251 -11.29 0.64 15.97
C TRP A 251 -12.80 0.38 15.84
N PRO A 252 -13.24 -0.90 15.80
CA PRO A 252 -14.63 -1.23 15.59
C PRO A 252 -15.47 -0.91 16.83
N GLU A 253 -16.61 -0.26 16.60
CA GLU A 253 -17.63 -0.06 17.63
C GLU A 253 -18.61 -1.26 17.62
N PRO A 254 -19.09 -1.76 18.78
CA PRO A 254 -20.08 -2.84 18.84
C PRO A 254 -21.38 -2.50 18.11
N VAL A 255 -21.74 -1.22 18.01
CA VAL A 255 -22.94 -0.75 17.31
C VAL A 255 -22.54 0.20 16.17
N PRO A 256 -23.02 -0.03 14.93
CA PRO A 256 -22.78 0.88 13.81
C PRO A 256 -23.23 2.31 14.11
N VAL A 257 -22.43 3.27 13.67
CA VAL A 257 -22.69 4.69 13.87
C VAL A 257 -23.54 5.24 12.72
N TYR A 258 -24.58 6.00 13.07
CA TYR A 258 -25.46 6.67 12.12
C TYR A 258 -25.30 8.19 12.21
N PRO A 259 -25.33 8.92 11.07
CA PRO A 259 -25.19 10.38 11.05
C PRO A 259 -26.42 11.08 11.63
N MET A 260 -26.23 11.85 12.70
CA MET A 260 -27.33 12.61 13.33
C MET A 260 -27.50 14.03 12.78
N LEU A 261 -26.48 14.57 12.10
CA LEU A 261 -26.40 15.97 11.67
C LEU A 261 -26.19 16.09 10.17
N PRO A 262 -26.72 17.16 9.53
CA PRO A 262 -26.39 17.45 8.14
C PRO A 262 -24.86 17.54 7.99
N CYS A 263 -24.35 17.04 6.87
CA CYS A 263 -22.93 16.95 6.66
C CYS A 263 -22.31 18.37 6.61
N PRO A 264 -21.38 18.73 7.52
CA PRO A 264 -20.76 20.05 7.53
C PRO A 264 -19.84 20.29 6.32
N VAL A 265 -19.41 19.22 5.64
CA VAL A 265 -18.50 19.30 4.49
C VAL A 265 -19.22 19.63 3.19
N CYS A 266 -20.41 19.07 2.96
CA CYS A 266 -21.12 19.18 1.68
C CYS A 266 -22.61 19.56 1.80
N GLY A 267 -23.12 19.80 3.01
CA GLY A 267 -24.50 20.22 3.26
C GLY A 267 -25.57 19.15 3.03
N LYS A 268 -25.22 17.95 2.55
CA LYS A 268 -26.17 16.85 2.37
C LYS A 268 -26.78 16.44 3.72
N SER A 269 -28.08 16.21 3.74
CA SER A 269 -28.83 15.72 4.89
C SER A 269 -29.54 14.41 4.54
N ARG A 270 -30.21 13.84 5.54
CA ARG A 270 -30.99 12.60 5.42
C ARG A 270 -31.91 12.63 4.17
N PRO A 271 -31.87 11.59 3.31
CA PRO A 271 -32.82 11.47 2.21
C PRO A 271 -34.25 11.26 2.74
N GLU A 272 -35.23 11.95 2.15
CA GLU A 272 -36.65 11.83 2.52
C GLU A 272 -37.13 10.38 2.30
N GLY A 273 -37.75 9.76 3.32
CA GLY A 273 -38.30 8.40 3.24
C GLY A 273 -37.61 7.32 4.11
N PHE A 274 -36.68 7.69 4.98
CA PHE A 274 -35.97 6.74 5.85
C PHE A 274 -36.78 6.46 7.14
N GLY A 275 -37.11 5.20 7.45
CA GLY A 275 -37.77 4.80 8.71
C GLY A 275 -36.94 5.11 9.97
N THR A 276 -37.57 5.06 11.14
CA THR A 276 -36.92 5.24 12.46
C THR A 276 -35.80 4.24 12.67
N PHE A 277 -34.60 4.70 13.06
CA PHE A 277 -33.52 3.81 13.49
C PHE A 277 -33.99 2.97 14.68
N PRO A 278 -33.68 1.67 14.75
CA PRO A 278 -33.89 0.89 15.95
C PRO A 278 -32.99 1.49 17.04
N GLY A 279 -33.59 2.07 18.08
CA GLY A 279 -32.88 2.72 19.19
C GLY A 279 -33.25 4.19 19.45
N PHE A 280 -34.16 4.78 18.67
CA PHE A 280 -34.68 6.13 18.92
C PHE A 280 -36.10 6.13 19.51
N SER A 281 -36.31 5.32 20.54
CA SER A 281 -37.40 5.48 21.50
C SER A 281 -36.78 5.59 22.89
N GLY A 282 -36.62 6.81 23.40
CA GLY A 282 -36.15 7.00 24.78
C GLY A 282 -35.23 8.21 24.98
N PHE A 283 -35.74 9.41 24.74
CA PHE A 283 -35.24 10.61 25.42
C PHE A 283 -36.38 11.29 26.20
N SER A 284 -37.32 10.48 26.72
CA SER A 284 -38.45 10.94 27.53
C SER A 284 -38.70 10.10 28.79
N GLU A 285 -37.85 9.13 29.14
CA GLU A 285 -38.01 8.37 30.38
C GLU A 285 -36.65 8.20 31.08
N LEU A 286 -36.36 9.14 31.97
CA LEU A 286 -35.44 8.94 33.08
C LEU A 286 -36.14 8.04 34.10
N GLY A 287 -35.90 6.74 34.01
CA GLY A 287 -36.39 5.74 34.97
C GLY A 287 -36.18 4.35 34.38
N GLU A 288 -35.56 3.45 35.15
CA GLU A 288 -35.46 2.02 34.84
C GLU A 288 -34.44 1.59 33.75
N PHE A 289 -33.15 1.75 34.05
CA PHE A 289 -32.09 0.91 33.48
C PHE A 289 -31.20 0.33 34.58
N SER A 290 -31.84 -0.28 35.58
CA SER A 290 -31.21 -1.02 36.67
C SER A 290 -31.79 -2.43 36.75
N GLU A 291 -31.72 -3.24 35.69
CA GLU A 291 -32.09 -4.67 35.82
C GLU A 291 -31.60 -5.62 34.72
N TYR A 292 -30.52 -5.31 33.99
CA TYR A 292 -30.08 -6.21 32.90
C TYR A 292 -28.60 -6.65 32.91
N TYR A 293 -27.86 -6.35 33.96
CA TYR A 293 -26.55 -6.96 34.22
C TYR A 293 -26.45 -7.38 35.70
N GLY A 294 -27.17 -8.45 36.03
CA GLY A 294 -26.86 -9.31 37.17
C GLY A 294 -26.08 -10.53 36.66
N PHE A 295 -24.89 -10.71 37.23
CA PHE A 295 -23.82 -11.68 36.89
C PHE A 295 -22.87 -11.29 35.75
#